data_AF-A0A7X7S6C5-F1
#
_entry.id   AF-A0A7X7S6C5-F1
#
_cell.length_a   1.000
_cell.length_b   1.000
_cell.length_c   1.000
_cell.angle_alpha   90.00
_cell.angle_beta   90.00
_cell.angle_gamma   90.00
#
_symmetry.space_group_name_H-M   'P 1'
#
loop_
_entity.id
_entity.type
_entity.pdbx_description
1 polymer ?
#
loop_
_entity_poly.entity_id
_entity_poly.type
_entity_poly.pdbx_seq_one_letter_code
_entity_poly.pdbx_strand_id
1 'polypeptide(L)'
;MKPTTLTHRATAGLGAALLVLGLAACGSDDDPVEDETTTSTQGTGSSDEPAEGNADETTPDAGDETTPDAGDETTPDDAGETTDEGSGGGVSGSEGVSSADVEAARAGLAAYLEANMPATPQTSTNIPGCPAVEQAVLEDALAGAGYPGTSLGGWGTEIEWDEYEGVGQDVIGIVCGGDSDGNPNDSDFGVAAGVIAVDLKGTGAAPEDLFGDAERTAGPEGIGGEVASLCQDDTFCFAAWISDDLVLGTVLNTDGATEESARTLLDATLPSVLETLAGN
;
A
#
# COMPACT_ATOMS: atom_id res chain seq x y z
N MET A 1 47.32 -11.52 21.43
CA MET A 1 46.72 -10.88 20.24
C MET A 1 46.05 -9.61 20.71
N LYS A 2 46.43 -8.44 20.16
CA LYS A 2 45.85 -7.14 20.52
C LYS A 2 44.51 -6.97 19.79
N PRO A 3 43.47 -6.43 20.43
CA PRO A 3 42.28 -6.00 19.70
C PRO A 3 42.60 -4.71 18.95
N THR A 4 42.41 -4.75 17.63
CA THR A 4 42.50 -3.59 16.76
C THR A 4 41.30 -2.71 17.02
N THR A 5 41.54 -1.52 17.55
CA THR A 5 40.57 -0.46 17.74
C THR A 5 40.24 0.12 16.37
N LEU A 6 39.04 -0.18 15.85
CA LEU A 6 38.50 0.53 14.70
C LEU A 6 37.99 1.88 15.18
N THR A 7 38.82 2.90 15.00
CA THR A 7 38.45 4.31 15.01
C THR A 7 37.31 4.53 14.02
N HIS A 8 36.07 4.58 14.51
CA HIS A 8 34.99 5.24 13.79
C HIS A 8 35.27 6.75 13.84
N ARG A 9 35.66 7.27 12.67
CA ARG A 9 35.58 8.71 12.42
C ARG A 9 34.10 9.06 12.46
N ALA A 10 33.71 9.77 13.51
CA ALA A 10 32.52 10.58 13.52
C ALA A 10 32.65 11.63 12.40
N THR A 11 32.09 11.34 11.24
CA THR A 11 31.70 12.35 10.27
C THR A 11 30.26 12.72 10.62
N ALA A 12 30.14 13.78 11.40
CA ALA A 12 28.92 14.55 11.49
C ALA A 12 28.56 15.03 10.07
N GLY A 13 27.57 14.39 9.47
CA GLY A 13 26.83 14.92 8.32
C GLY A 13 25.45 15.23 8.83
N LEU A 14 25.11 16.53 8.97
CA LEU A 14 23.72 16.95 8.94
C LEU A 14 23.19 16.57 7.55
N GLY A 15 22.50 15.44 7.47
CA GLY A 15 21.69 15.06 6.32
C GLY A 15 20.27 14.94 6.84
N ALA A 16 19.45 15.95 6.57
CA ALA A 16 18.01 15.78 6.64
C ALA A 16 17.66 14.75 5.55
N ALA A 17 17.47 13.50 5.95
CA ALA A 17 16.86 12.50 5.11
C ALA A 17 15.38 12.90 4.97
N LEU A 18 15.11 13.80 4.04
CA LEU A 18 13.78 13.96 3.47
C LEU A 18 13.52 12.65 2.74
N LEU A 19 12.78 11.73 3.37
CA LEU A 19 12.12 10.68 2.60
C LEU A 19 11.24 11.40 1.58
N VAL A 20 11.71 11.41 0.33
CA VAL A 20 10.82 11.52 -0.81
C VAL A 20 10.11 10.16 -0.81
N LEU A 21 9.02 10.07 -0.06
CA LEU A 21 8.04 8.99 -0.15
C LEU A 21 7.41 9.10 -1.55
N GLY A 22 8.20 8.76 -2.56
CA GLY A 22 7.70 8.51 -3.89
C GLY A 22 6.93 7.22 -3.76
N LEU A 23 5.60 7.32 -3.66
CA LEU A 23 4.73 6.24 -4.11
C LEU A 23 5.18 5.90 -5.53
N ALA A 24 6.04 4.88 -5.68
CA ALA A 24 6.50 4.23 -6.90
C ALA A 24 6.57 5.08 -8.19
N ALA A 25 7.00 6.34 -8.12
CA ALA A 25 7.24 7.17 -9.31
C ALA A 25 8.70 7.01 -9.76
N CYS A 26 9.13 5.78 -10.05
CA CYS A 26 10.41 5.54 -10.72
C CYS A 26 10.40 4.25 -11.56
N GLY A 27 9.47 4.17 -12.51
CA GLY A 27 9.53 3.21 -13.60
C GLY A 27 10.52 3.63 -14.69
N SER A 28 11.76 3.14 -14.60
CA SER A 28 12.74 2.91 -15.67
C SER A 28 13.30 4.11 -16.45
N ASP A 29 14.61 4.29 -16.34
CA ASP A 29 15.46 4.94 -17.33
C ASP A 29 15.15 4.44 -18.77
N ASP A 30 14.58 5.31 -19.61
CA ASP A 30 14.66 5.19 -21.06
C ASP A 30 16.12 5.46 -21.47
N ASP A 31 16.97 4.44 -21.37
CA ASP A 31 18.28 4.44 -22.02
C ASP A 31 18.06 4.58 -23.54
N PRO A 32 18.58 5.65 -24.20
CA PRO A 32 18.44 5.78 -25.64
C PRO A 32 19.25 4.67 -26.31
N VAL A 33 18.53 3.76 -26.97
CA VAL A 33 19.15 2.75 -27.84
C VAL A 33 19.89 3.50 -28.95
N GLU A 34 21.21 3.53 -28.89
CA GLU A 34 22.03 4.08 -29.96
C GLU A 34 21.84 3.22 -31.23
N ASP A 35 21.33 3.89 -32.27
CA ASP A 35 21.04 3.35 -33.59
C ASP A 35 22.35 3.03 -34.33
N GLU A 36 22.86 1.81 -34.16
CA GLU A 36 23.95 1.30 -34.99
C GLU A 36 23.44 0.97 -36.39
N THR A 37 23.65 1.95 -37.26
CA THR A 37 23.44 1.95 -38.69
C THR A 37 24.11 0.74 -39.37
N THR A 38 23.33 -0.14 -40.00
CA THR A 38 23.83 -0.96 -41.13
C THR A 38 22.88 -0.92 -42.32
N THR A 39 23.45 -0.56 -43.47
CA THR A 39 22.78 -0.21 -44.73
C THR A 39 22.67 -1.40 -45.69
N SER A 40 21.66 -1.32 -46.58
CA SER A 40 21.48 -2.00 -47.89
C SER A 40 20.58 -3.25 -47.84
N THR A 41 19.52 -3.40 -48.66
CA THR A 41 19.53 -3.27 -50.13
C THR A 41 18.11 -3.08 -50.73
N GLN A 42 18.09 -2.41 -51.89
CA GLN A 42 17.04 -2.06 -52.87
C GLN A 42 15.91 -3.06 -53.19
N GLY A 43 14.75 -2.53 -53.65
CA GLY A 43 14.23 -2.89 -54.99
C GLY A 43 12.71 -3.09 -55.23
N THR A 44 12.05 -2.06 -55.80
CA THR A 44 11.07 -2.08 -56.93
C THR A 44 9.66 -2.71 -56.87
N GLY A 45 8.66 -1.93 -57.35
CA GLY A 45 7.50 -2.38 -58.18
C GLY A 45 6.16 -2.54 -57.43
N SER A 46 5.19 -1.63 -57.51
CA SER A 46 4.18 -1.33 -58.56
C SER A 46 3.08 -2.39 -58.75
N SER A 47 1.85 -1.98 -58.39
CA SER A 47 0.50 -2.27 -58.93
C SER A 47 0.00 -3.73 -59.05
N ASP A 48 -1.20 -4.01 -58.50
CA ASP A 48 -2.39 -4.44 -59.25
C ASP A 48 -3.54 -4.94 -58.32
N GLU A 49 -4.69 -4.27 -58.40
CA GLU A 49 -6.04 -4.82 -58.12
C GLU A 49 -6.64 -5.25 -59.47
N PRO A 50 -7.51 -6.28 -59.59
CA PRO A 50 -8.93 -6.13 -59.22
C PRO A 50 -9.76 -7.39 -58.81
N ALA A 51 -10.78 -7.11 -57.98
CA ALA A 51 -12.23 -7.43 -58.07
C ALA A 51 -12.83 -8.87 -57.98
N GLU A 52 -14.05 -8.84 -57.39
CA GLU A 52 -15.24 -9.73 -57.48
C GLU A 52 -15.33 -10.92 -56.50
N GLY A 53 -16.41 -11.18 -55.75
CA GLY A 53 -17.74 -10.56 -55.67
C GLY A 53 -18.67 -11.27 -54.65
N ASN A 54 -19.86 -10.65 -54.47
CA ASN A 54 -21.16 -11.14 -53.92
C ASN A 54 -21.20 -11.71 -52.49
N ALA A 55 -21.81 -11.01 -51.51
CA ALA A 55 -23.25 -10.89 -51.23
C ALA A 55 -23.90 -12.20 -50.75
N ASP A 56 -24.34 -12.24 -49.49
CA ASP A 56 -25.75 -12.47 -49.15
C ASP A 56 -26.02 -12.17 -47.66
N GLU A 57 -27.19 -11.60 -47.42
CA GLU A 57 -27.75 -11.36 -46.10
C GLU A 57 -28.28 -12.65 -45.48
N THR A 58 -28.38 -12.71 -44.15
CA THR A 58 -29.62 -13.13 -43.46
C THR A 58 -29.44 -13.02 -41.94
N THR A 59 -30.19 -12.11 -41.34
CA THR A 59 -30.70 -12.25 -39.97
C THR A 59 -31.75 -13.36 -39.96
N PRO A 60 -31.85 -14.13 -38.87
CA PRO A 60 -33.17 -14.23 -38.26
C PRO A 60 -33.20 -14.04 -36.74
N ASP A 61 -34.41 -13.66 -36.36
CA ASP A 61 -34.93 -13.07 -35.14
C ASP A 61 -35.14 -14.06 -33.97
N ALA A 62 -35.54 -13.47 -32.86
CA ALA A 62 -35.82 -13.95 -31.52
C ALA A 62 -36.68 -15.23 -31.35
N GLY A 63 -36.52 -15.81 -30.17
CA GLY A 63 -37.43 -16.75 -29.51
C GLY A 63 -36.68 -17.52 -28.41
N ASP A 64 -37.23 -17.88 -27.27
CA ASP A 64 -38.53 -17.68 -26.63
C ASP A 64 -38.37 -18.25 -25.21
N GLU A 65 -39.11 -17.67 -24.29
CA GLU A 65 -39.22 -18.02 -22.88
C GLU A 65 -39.60 -19.49 -22.68
N THR A 66 -38.94 -20.20 -21.75
CA THR A 66 -39.60 -21.31 -21.03
C THR A 66 -39.10 -21.44 -19.59
N THR A 67 -39.93 -20.97 -18.67
CA THR A 67 -39.99 -21.42 -17.27
C THR A 67 -40.99 -22.57 -17.16
N PRO A 68 -40.63 -23.67 -16.50
CA PRO A 68 -41.51 -24.32 -15.52
C PRO A 68 -40.68 -24.71 -14.26
N ASP A 69 -41.20 -24.83 -13.04
CA ASP A 69 -42.53 -25.24 -12.59
C ASP A 69 -42.69 -24.87 -11.09
N ALA A 70 -43.93 -24.78 -10.63
CA ALA A 70 -44.32 -24.58 -9.24
C ALA A 70 -44.91 -25.89 -8.66
N GLY A 71 -44.60 -26.20 -7.41
CA GLY A 71 -45.23 -27.27 -6.61
C GLY A 71 -44.37 -27.63 -5.40
N ASP A 72 -44.59 -27.02 -4.23
CA ASP A 72 -45.60 -27.32 -3.20
C ASP A 72 -45.15 -28.41 -2.21
N GLU A 73 -44.80 -27.92 -1.00
CA GLU A 73 -44.98 -28.45 0.35
C GLU A 73 -44.80 -29.96 0.61
N THR A 74 -43.75 -30.30 1.35
CA THR A 74 -43.86 -31.28 2.45
C THR A 74 -42.98 -30.88 3.64
N THR A 75 -43.64 -30.50 4.74
CA THR A 75 -43.08 -30.53 6.10
C THR A 75 -43.03 -31.98 6.59
N PRO A 76 -41.95 -32.36 7.30
CA PRO A 76 -42.13 -33.15 8.51
C PRO A 76 -41.45 -32.51 9.73
N ASP A 77 -42.18 -32.60 10.84
CA ASP A 77 -41.83 -32.16 12.19
C ASP A 77 -40.59 -32.85 12.80
N ASP A 78 -40.05 -32.13 13.78
CA ASP A 78 -39.53 -32.59 15.08
C ASP A 78 -38.06 -33.04 15.20
N ALA A 79 -37.37 -32.31 16.10
CA ALA A 79 -36.53 -32.81 17.19
C ALA A 79 -35.16 -32.13 17.28
N GLY A 80 -34.89 -31.48 18.42
CA GLY A 80 -33.51 -31.29 18.90
C GLY A 80 -33.23 -29.96 19.57
N GLU A 81 -33.84 -29.73 20.74
CA GLU A 81 -33.26 -28.82 21.74
C GLU A 81 -31.90 -29.38 22.15
N THR A 82 -30.83 -28.64 21.82
CA THR A 82 -29.55 -28.73 22.53
C THR A 82 -29.11 -27.32 22.88
N THR A 83 -29.12 -27.06 24.18
CA THR A 83 -28.41 -25.97 24.83
C THR A 83 -26.93 -26.03 24.46
N ASP A 84 -26.40 -24.96 23.87
CA ASP A 84 -24.98 -24.67 23.94
C ASP A 84 -24.80 -23.27 24.55
N GLU A 85 -24.14 -23.25 25.69
CA GLU A 85 -23.72 -22.06 26.40
C GLU A 85 -22.57 -21.42 25.63
N GLY A 86 -22.92 -20.69 24.56
CA GLY A 86 -22.02 -19.84 23.81
C GLY A 86 -21.76 -18.54 24.56
N SER A 87 -20.82 -18.59 25.50
CA SER A 87 -20.05 -17.50 26.09
C SER A 87 -20.32 -16.12 25.47
N GLY A 88 -21.20 -15.36 26.13
CA GLY A 88 -21.30 -13.92 25.95
C GLY A 88 -20.01 -13.26 26.42
N GLY A 89 -19.01 -13.23 25.55
CA GLY A 89 -17.82 -12.40 25.69
C GLY A 89 -18.25 -10.95 25.55
N GLY A 90 -18.56 -10.31 26.67
CA GLY A 90 -18.79 -8.88 26.72
C GLY A 90 -17.56 -8.14 26.21
N VAL A 91 -17.71 -7.39 25.13
CA VAL A 91 -16.84 -6.25 24.84
C VAL A 91 -16.98 -5.31 26.02
N SER A 92 -15.95 -5.31 26.86
CA SER A 92 -15.88 -4.51 28.07
C SER A 92 -14.46 -3.97 28.18
N GLY A 93 -14.29 -2.71 27.81
CA GLY A 93 -13.12 -1.91 28.17
C GLY A 93 -12.40 -1.34 26.97
N SER A 94 -12.41 -0.02 26.87
CA SER A 94 -11.49 0.79 26.05
C SER A 94 -10.06 0.68 26.59
N GLU A 95 -9.51 -0.54 26.63
CA GLU A 95 -8.08 -0.72 26.85
C GLU A 95 -7.42 -0.34 25.54
N GLY A 96 -6.61 0.72 25.58
CA GLY A 96 -5.95 1.14 24.37
C GLY A 96 -4.95 0.12 23.86
N VAL A 97 -4.41 0.36 22.66
CA VAL A 97 -3.40 -0.51 22.04
C VAL A 97 -2.28 -0.79 23.05
N SER A 98 -2.14 -2.07 23.40
CA SER A 98 -1.17 -2.53 24.40
C SER A 98 0.20 -2.69 23.77
N SER A 99 1.25 -2.75 24.59
CA SER A 99 2.59 -3.07 24.08
C SER A 99 2.63 -4.44 23.39
N ALA A 100 1.76 -5.38 23.78
CA ALA A 100 1.65 -6.68 23.15
C ALA A 100 1.07 -6.59 21.73
N ASP A 101 0.13 -5.68 21.49
CA ASP A 101 -0.43 -5.45 20.15
C ASP A 101 0.63 -4.85 19.21
N VAL A 102 1.44 -3.92 19.71
CA VAL A 102 2.58 -3.36 18.96
C VAL A 102 3.64 -4.42 18.65
N GLU A 103 3.96 -5.27 19.63
CA GLU A 103 4.89 -6.39 19.41
C GLU A 103 4.35 -7.42 18.41
N ALA A 104 3.04 -7.71 18.44
CA ALA A 104 2.41 -8.61 17.48
C ALA A 104 2.43 -8.03 16.05
N ALA A 105 2.05 -6.77 15.87
CA ALA A 105 2.10 -6.10 14.57
C ALA A 105 3.52 -6.08 13.99
N ARG A 106 4.53 -5.82 14.84
CA ARG A 106 5.93 -5.90 14.44
C ARG A 106 6.35 -7.30 14.01
N ALA A 107 5.94 -8.32 14.78
CA ALA A 107 6.26 -9.71 14.47
C ALA A 107 5.67 -10.14 13.12
N GLY A 108 4.43 -9.76 12.82
CA GLY A 108 3.81 -10.09 11.54
C GLY A 108 4.37 -9.27 10.37
N LEU A 109 4.76 -8.00 10.58
CA LEU A 109 5.53 -7.23 9.59
C LEU A 109 6.87 -7.94 9.26
N ALA A 110 7.61 -8.35 10.29
CA ALA A 110 8.87 -9.06 10.11
C ALA A 110 8.70 -10.40 9.38
N ALA A 111 7.65 -11.17 9.71
CA ALA A 111 7.34 -12.44 9.04
C ALA A 111 6.99 -12.21 7.55
N TYR A 112 6.20 -11.18 7.24
CA TYR A 112 5.88 -10.82 5.87
C TYR A 112 7.13 -10.42 5.07
N LEU A 113 7.99 -9.58 5.66
CA LEU A 113 9.25 -9.17 5.05
C LEU A 113 10.18 -10.37 4.82
N GLU A 114 10.36 -11.27 5.80
CA GLU A 114 11.18 -12.49 5.62
C GLU A 114 10.72 -13.34 4.43
N ALA A 115 9.42 -13.40 4.16
CA ALA A 115 8.86 -14.18 3.07
C ALA A 115 8.98 -13.50 1.68
N ASN A 116 9.06 -12.18 1.64
CA ASN A 116 8.85 -11.40 0.41
C ASN A 116 9.97 -10.41 0.06
N MET A 117 10.96 -10.23 0.93
CA MET A 117 12.02 -9.24 0.75
C MET A 117 12.80 -9.49 -0.56
N PRO A 118 13.15 -8.41 -1.29
CA PRO A 118 14.00 -8.53 -2.47
C PRO A 118 15.33 -9.23 -2.15
N ALA A 119 15.91 -9.92 -3.13
CA ALA A 119 17.15 -10.67 -2.93
C ALA A 119 18.38 -9.76 -2.77
N THR A 120 18.29 -8.51 -3.25
CA THR A 120 19.37 -7.53 -3.23
C THR A 120 18.83 -6.13 -2.92
N PRO A 121 19.63 -5.23 -2.29
CA PRO A 121 19.17 -3.89 -1.95
C PRO A 121 18.71 -3.02 -3.12
N GLN A 122 19.29 -3.21 -4.30
CA GLN A 122 19.04 -2.37 -5.48
C GLN A 122 17.85 -2.84 -6.33
N THR A 123 16.92 -3.57 -5.71
CA THR A 123 15.75 -4.12 -6.41
C THR A 123 14.53 -3.95 -5.54
N SER A 124 13.40 -3.59 -6.13
CA SER A 124 12.11 -3.63 -5.47
C SER A 124 11.37 -4.93 -5.75
N THR A 125 10.41 -5.26 -4.88
CA THR A 125 9.47 -6.36 -5.08
C THR A 125 8.05 -5.82 -5.04
N ASN A 126 7.31 -6.05 -6.13
CA ASN A 126 5.91 -5.65 -6.29
C ASN A 126 4.98 -6.84 -6.07
N ILE A 127 4.04 -6.71 -5.14
CA ILE A 127 3.17 -7.79 -4.66
C ILE A 127 1.72 -7.34 -4.73
N PRO A 128 0.81 -8.13 -5.35
CA PRO A 128 -0.61 -7.78 -5.37
C PRO A 128 -1.23 -7.74 -3.98
N GLY A 129 -2.07 -6.73 -3.72
CA GLY A 129 -2.72 -6.52 -2.43
C GLY A 129 -1.80 -5.88 -1.38
N CYS A 130 -2.31 -5.74 -0.16
CA CYS A 130 -1.58 -5.13 0.95
C CYS A 130 -1.68 -6.00 2.22
N PRO A 131 -0.54 -6.36 2.85
CA PRO A 131 -0.54 -7.15 4.08
C PRO A 131 -0.87 -6.32 5.32
N ALA A 132 -0.94 -4.99 5.20
CA ALA A 132 -1.22 -4.09 6.30
C ALA A 132 -2.69 -3.68 6.36
N VAL A 133 -3.40 -3.56 5.23
CA VAL A 133 -4.79 -3.10 5.25
C VAL A 133 -5.53 -3.56 4.00
N GLU A 134 -6.81 -3.88 4.16
CA GLU A 134 -7.69 -4.13 3.02
C GLU A 134 -7.96 -2.83 2.25
N GLN A 135 -7.97 -2.90 0.91
CA GLN A 135 -8.20 -1.73 0.05
C GLN A 135 -9.47 -0.97 0.42
N ALA A 136 -10.57 -1.70 0.68
CA ALA A 136 -11.86 -1.11 1.01
C ALA A 136 -11.83 -0.29 2.31
N VAL A 137 -10.99 -0.67 3.28
CA VAL A 137 -10.83 0.09 4.54
C VAL A 137 -10.16 1.43 4.26
N LEU A 138 -9.15 1.46 3.37
CA LEU A 138 -8.51 2.71 2.98
C LEU A 138 -9.45 3.60 2.16
N GLU A 139 -10.23 3.04 1.23
CA GLU A 139 -11.22 3.77 0.43
C GLU A 139 -12.33 4.39 1.31
N ASP A 140 -12.83 3.65 2.30
CA ASP A 140 -13.79 4.17 3.28
C ASP A 140 -13.19 5.30 4.12
N ALA A 141 -11.92 5.15 4.53
CA ALA A 141 -11.20 6.18 5.28
C ALA A 141 -10.94 7.45 4.44
N LEU A 142 -10.66 7.30 3.15
CA LEU A 142 -10.54 8.42 2.20
C LEU A 142 -11.84 9.24 2.12
N ALA A 143 -13.00 8.56 2.12
CA ALA A 143 -14.28 9.26 2.16
C ALA A 143 -14.43 10.11 3.44
N GLY A 144 -13.96 9.61 4.58
CA GLY A 144 -13.90 10.35 5.83
C GLY A 144 -12.91 11.53 5.82
N ALA A 145 -11.82 11.41 5.07
CA ALA A 145 -10.76 12.42 4.93
C ALA A 145 -11.09 13.53 3.90
N GLY A 146 -12.26 13.47 3.26
CA GLY A 146 -12.72 14.49 2.30
C GLY A 146 -12.66 14.06 0.83
N TYR A 147 -12.36 12.80 0.54
CA TYR A 147 -12.23 12.24 -0.81
C TYR A 147 -13.26 11.14 -1.07
N PRO A 148 -14.57 11.47 -1.07
CA PRO A 148 -15.63 10.47 -1.22
C PRO A 148 -15.67 9.91 -2.65
N GLY A 149 -15.92 8.61 -2.76
CA GLY A 149 -16.06 7.94 -4.06
C GLY A 149 -14.74 7.67 -4.78
N THR A 150 -13.61 7.88 -4.13
CA THR A 150 -12.30 7.40 -4.61
C THR A 150 -12.29 5.88 -4.61
N SER A 151 -11.90 5.30 -5.73
CA SER A 151 -11.58 3.87 -5.82
C SER A 151 -10.13 3.76 -6.27
N LEU A 152 -9.33 2.98 -5.54
CA LEU A 152 -7.90 2.83 -5.78
C LEU A 152 -7.66 1.63 -6.71
N GLY A 153 -7.31 1.87 -7.96
CA GLY A 153 -6.78 0.85 -8.84
C GLY A 153 -5.32 0.54 -8.54
N GLY A 154 -4.81 -0.54 -9.15
CA GLY A 154 -3.42 -0.95 -9.01
C GLY A 154 -2.98 -1.35 -7.59
N TRP A 155 -3.91 -1.55 -6.67
CA TRP A 155 -3.64 -1.81 -5.25
C TRP A 155 -2.61 -2.93 -5.01
N GLY A 156 -1.48 -2.55 -4.44
CA GLY A 156 -0.34 -3.44 -4.25
C GLY A 156 0.59 -2.98 -3.13
N THR A 157 1.60 -3.81 -2.88
CA THR A 157 2.70 -3.55 -1.95
C THR A 157 4.00 -3.50 -2.71
N GLU A 158 4.78 -2.47 -2.45
CA GLU A 158 6.17 -2.38 -2.81
C GLU A 158 7.06 -2.56 -1.57
N ILE A 159 8.14 -3.35 -1.75
CA ILE A 159 9.24 -3.46 -0.81
C ILE A 159 10.50 -3.04 -1.55
N GLU A 160 11.07 -1.89 -1.19
CA GLU A 160 12.29 -1.35 -1.77
C GLU A 160 13.32 -1.02 -0.69
N TRP A 161 14.59 -1.38 -0.93
CA TRP A 161 15.68 -1.14 0.02
C TRP A 161 16.30 0.25 -0.15
N ASP A 162 16.40 0.70 -1.40
CA ASP A 162 17.01 1.98 -1.75
C ASP A 162 16.22 3.18 -1.16
N GLU A 163 14.90 3.04 -0.97
CA GLU A 163 14.07 4.04 -0.28
C GLU A 163 14.52 4.28 1.17
N TYR A 164 15.03 3.25 1.84
CA TYR A 164 15.46 3.31 3.24
C TYR A 164 16.98 3.44 3.42
N GLU A 165 17.79 3.37 2.35
CA GLU A 165 19.26 3.45 2.46
C GLU A 165 19.71 4.75 3.13
N GLY A 166 18.99 5.85 2.88
CA GLY A 166 19.23 7.17 3.50
C GLY A 166 18.91 7.22 4.99
N VAL A 167 18.07 6.31 5.48
CA VAL A 167 17.61 6.20 6.88
C VAL A 167 18.55 5.28 7.66
N GLY A 168 18.86 4.11 7.10
CA GLY A 168 19.75 3.15 7.69
C GLY A 168 19.83 1.87 6.86
N GLN A 169 21.01 1.25 6.80
CA GLN A 169 21.25 0.06 5.97
C GLN A 169 20.41 -1.18 6.37
N ASP A 170 19.95 -1.20 7.62
CA ASP A 170 19.14 -2.28 8.18
C ASP A 170 17.65 -1.90 8.26
N VAL A 171 17.25 -0.72 7.78
CA VAL A 171 15.85 -0.28 7.75
C VAL A 171 15.20 -0.82 6.49
N ILE A 172 14.06 -1.49 6.67
CA ILE A 172 13.20 -1.93 5.58
C ILE A 172 11.76 -1.96 6.08
N GLY A 173 10.84 -1.67 5.16
CA GLY A 173 9.41 -1.67 5.45
C GLY A 173 8.59 -2.08 4.24
N ILE A 174 7.29 -1.88 4.36
CA ILE A 174 6.34 -2.04 3.26
C ILE A 174 5.71 -0.69 2.95
N VAL A 175 5.45 -0.45 1.68
CA VAL A 175 4.60 0.64 1.20
C VAL A 175 3.48 0.01 0.39
N CYS A 176 2.25 0.09 0.89
CA CYS A 176 1.09 -0.28 0.09
C CYS A 176 0.48 0.97 -0.52
N GLY A 177 0.05 0.89 -1.77
CA GLY A 177 -0.57 2.02 -2.42
C GLY A 177 -1.39 1.65 -3.64
N GLY A 178 -2.22 2.60 -4.02
CA GLY A 178 -2.97 2.60 -5.27
C GLY A 178 -3.42 4.02 -5.60
N ASP A 179 -3.97 4.18 -6.78
CA ASP A 179 -4.42 5.48 -7.28
C ASP A 179 -5.71 5.38 -8.09
N SER A 180 -6.33 6.54 -8.33
CA SER A 180 -7.69 6.58 -8.86
C SER A 180 -7.81 6.33 -10.36
N ASP A 181 -6.71 6.45 -11.10
CA ASP A 181 -6.64 6.14 -12.53
C ASP A 181 -6.20 4.69 -12.78
N GLY A 182 -5.62 4.04 -11.76
CA GLY A 182 -5.36 2.62 -11.67
C GLY A 182 -3.98 2.18 -12.13
N ASN A 183 -3.04 3.12 -12.21
CA ASN A 183 -1.65 2.86 -12.52
C ASN A 183 -0.69 3.55 -11.52
N PRO A 184 -0.40 2.91 -10.37
CA PRO A 184 0.41 3.50 -9.28
C PRO A 184 1.87 3.77 -9.63
N ASN A 185 2.29 3.51 -10.87
CA ASN A 185 3.68 3.63 -11.33
C ASN A 185 3.86 4.73 -12.39
N ASP A 186 2.88 5.60 -12.62
CA ASP A 186 3.05 6.78 -13.47
C ASP A 186 3.01 8.09 -12.68
N SER A 187 2.77 9.22 -13.33
CA SER A 187 2.72 10.53 -12.69
C SER A 187 1.31 11.14 -12.62
N ASP A 188 0.29 10.43 -13.11
CA ASP A 188 -1.07 10.93 -13.38
C ASP A 188 -2.13 10.28 -12.47
N PHE A 189 -1.89 10.31 -11.16
CA PHE A 189 -2.58 9.46 -10.17
C PHE A 189 -4.05 9.86 -9.82
N GLY A 190 -4.45 11.11 -10.08
CA GLY A 190 -5.68 11.70 -9.53
C GLY A 190 -5.69 11.79 -8.00
N VAL A 191 -6.25 10.79 -7.31
CA VAL A 191 -6.07 10.56 -5.87
C VAL A 191 -5.23 9.30 -5.68
N ALA A 192 -3.99 9.44 -5.20
CA ALA A 192 -3.20 8.32 -4.73
C ALA A 192 -3.15 8.29 -3.21
N ALA A 193 -3.23 7.10 -2.64
CA ALA A 193 -3.16 6.91 -1.20
C ALA A 193 -2.54 5.57 -0.86
N GLY A 194 -1.97 5.49 0.34
CA GLY A 194 -1.26 4.30 0.76
C GLY A 194 -1.03 4.23 2.26
N VAL A 195 -0.49 3.09 2.68
CA VAL A 195 -0.01 2.83 4.05
C VAL A 195 1.46 2.46 4.03
N ILE A 196 2.18 2.89 5.05
CA ILE A 196 3.60 2.57 5.28
C ILE A 196 3.69 1.82 6.59
N ALA A 197 4.49 0.76 6.66
CA ALA A 197 4.85 0.14 7.93
C ALA A 197 6.35 -0.17 7.98
N VAL A 198 7.02 0.34 9.02
CA VAL A 198 8.46 0.22 9.23
C VAL A 198 8.73 -0.12 10.70
N ASP A 199 9.60 -1.10 10.93
CA ASP A 199 10.14 -1.41 12.25
C ASP A 199 11.55 -0.84 12.39
N LEU A 200 11.73 0.15 13.27
CA LEU A 200 13.03 0.77 13.53
C LEU A 200 13.79 0.10 14.69
N LYS A 201 13.20 -0.89 15.38
CA LYS A 201 13.81 -1.46 16.58
C LYS A 201 15.07 -2.24 16.25
N GLY A 202 16.16 -1.77 16.86
CA GLY A 202 17.48 -2.39 16.69
C GLY A 202 18.20 -2.01 15.40
N THR A 203 17.60 -1.18 14.53
CA THR A 203 18.26 -0.66 13.31
C THR A 203 19.23 0.49 13.64
N GLY A 204 18.98 1.19 14.77
CA GLY A 204 19.74 2.38 15.17
C GLY A 204 19.28 3.67 14.50
N ALA A 205 18.31 3.59 13.58
CA ALA A 205 17.57 4.74 13.08
C ALA A 205 16.51 5.19 14.09
N ALA A 206 16.10 6.45 13.99
CA ALA A 206 15.04 7.04 14.77
C ALA A 206 13.93 7.57 13.83
N PRO A 207 12.70 7.78 14.31
CA PRO A 207 11.63 8.26 13.42
C PRO A 207 11.90 9.65 12.83
N GLU A 208 12.76 10.47 13.44
CA GLU A 208 13.25 11.73 12.86
C GLU A 208 14.07 11.52 11.57
N ASP A 209 14.70 10.35 11.41
CA ASP A 209 15.41 10.00 10.18
C ASP A 209 14.43 9.68 9.04
N LEU A 210 13.17 9.35 9.37
CA LEU A 210 12.10 9.15 8.39
C LEU A 210 11.38 10.47 8.04
N PHE A 211 11.10 11.29 9.05
CA PHE A 211 10.15 12.39 8.92
C PHE A 211 10.76 13.78 9.14
N GLY A 212 12.08 13.86 9.34
CA GLY A 212 12.78 15.11 9.63
C GLY A 212 12.23 15.82 10.87
N ASP A 213 12.03 17.12 10.75
CA ASP A 213 11.56 18.00 11.83
C ASP A 213 10.01 18.06 11.94
N ALA A 214 9.28 17.06 11.42
CA ALA A 214 7.83 17.01 11.51
C ALA A 214 7.34 17.16 12.96
N GLU A 215 6.34 18.01 13.17
CA GLU A 215 5.81 18.25 14.52
C GLU A 215 5.17 16.96 15.04
N ARG A 216 5.51 16.59 16.29
CA ARG A 216 4.91 15.45 16.97
C ARG A 216 3.81 15.90 17.91
N THR A 217 2.68 15.22 17.78
CA THR A 217 1.51 15.41 18.63
C THR A 217 1.13 14.09 19.30
N ALA A 218 0.25 14.15 20.30
CA ALA A 218 -0.29 12.92 20.88
C ALA A 218 -1.06 12.13 19.82
N GLY A 219 -0.88 10.80 19.82
CA GLY A 219 -1.65 9.89 18.97
C GLY A 219 -3.12 9.77 19.39
N PRO A 220 -3.90 8.95 18.66
CA PRO A 220 -5.35 8.83 18.87
C PRO A 220 -5.71 8.42 20.30
N GLU A 221 -6.80 8.98 20.83
CA GLU A 221 -7.33 8.58 22.13
C GLU A 221 -7.66 7.08 22.11
N GLY A 222 -7.19 6.34 23.11
CA GLY A 222 -7.36 4.89 23.15
C GLY A 222 -6.38 4.11 22.27
N ILE A 223 -5.41 4.74 21.61
CA ILE A 223 -4.30 4.04 20.95
C ILE A 223 -2.97 4.47 21.57
N GLY A 224 -2.84 5.75 21.93
CA GLY A 224 -1.59 6.30 22.47
C GLY A 224 -0.55 6.52 21.38
N GLY A 225 0.74 6.51 21.75
CA GLY A 225 1.84 6.83 20.84
C GLY A 225 1.92 8.32 20.48
N GLU A 226 2.77 8.61 19.51
CA GLU A 226 2.93 9.94 18.92
C GLU A 226 2.49 9.91 17.46
N VAL A 227 2.03 11.04 16.93
CA VAL A 227 1.77 11.21 15.50
C VAL A 227 2.62 12.35 14.98
N ALA A 228 3.39 12.05 13.93
CA ALA A 228 4.07 13.04 13.11
C ALA A 228 3.27 13.24 11.82
N SER A 229 3.03 14.49 11.41
CA SER A 229 2.40 14.82 10.13
C SER A 229 3.13 15.97 9.44
N LEU A 230 3.13 15.95 8.11
CA LEU A 230 3.70 17.00 7.29
C LEU A 230 3.11 16.91 5.88
N CYS A 231 2.94 18.07 5.23
CA CYS A 231 2.80 18.14 3.78
C CYS A 231 4.11 18.66 3.16
N GLN A 232 4.60 17.96 2.12
CA GLN A 232 5.79 18.40 1.39
C GLN A 232 5.44 19.53 0.41
N ASP A 233 4.24 19.47 -0.16
CA ASP A 233 3.65 20.48 -1.03
C ASP A 233 2.12 20.46 -0.90
N ASP A 234 1.40 21.17 -1.79
CA ASP A 234 -0.06 21.26 -1.76
C ASP A 234 -0.77 19.98 -2.25
N THR A 235 -0.01 18.93 -2.58
CA THR A 235 -0.48 17.66 -3.13
C THR A 235 -0.09 16.46 -2.27
N PHE A 236 1.10 16.47 -1.67
CA PHE A 236 1.66 15.33 -0.96
C PHE A 236 1.68 15.57 0.55
N CYS A 237 0.85 14.82 1.29
CA CYS A 237 0.78 14.84 2.73
C CYS A 237 0.90 13.43 3.32
N PHE A 238 1.54 13.33 4.48
CA PHE A 238 1.61 12.09 5.23
C PHE A 238 1.30 12.32 6.71
N ALA A 239 0.88 11.23 7.37
CA ALA A 239 0.78 11.15 8.81
C ALA A 239 1.30 9.78 9.27
N ALA A 240 2.10 9.75 10.31
CA ALA A 240 2.72 8.54 10.84
C ALA A 240 2.52 8.44 12.34
N TRP A 241 1.91 7.35 12.78
CA TRP A 241 1.83 6.92 14.16
C TRP A 241 3.10 6.17 14.56
N ILE A 242 3.63 6.51 15.73
CA ILE A 242 4.90 6.02 16.25
C ILE A 242 4.68 5.46 17.66
N SER A 243 5.07 4.21 17.87
CA SER A 243 5.03 3.56 19.19
C SER A 243 6.07 2.45 19.30
N ASP A 244 6.92 2.50 20.34
CA ASP A 244 8.01 1.53 20.58
C ASP A 244 8.86 1.26 19.32
N ASP A 245 9.24 2.29 18.57
CA ASP A 245 9.99 2.18 17.30
C ASP A 245 9.24 1.49 16.14
N LEU A 246 7.98 1.09 16.31
CA LEU A 246 7.10 0.75 15.19
C LEU A 246 6.51 2.04 14.62
N VAL A 247 6.60 2.19 13.31
CA VAL A 247 6.09 3.34 12.55
C VAL A 247 5.04 2.84 11.58
N LEU A 248 3.80 3.33 11.72
CA LEU A 248 2.67 3.04 10.84
C LEU A 248 2.16 4.36 10.27
N GLY A 249 2.19 4.53 8.95
CA GLY A 249 1.82 5.77 8.32
C GLY A 249 0.79 5.62 7.22
N THR A 250 0.18 6.74 6.86
CA THR A 250 -0.64 6.89 5.66
C THR A 250 -0.07 8.00 4.80
N VAL A 251 -0.13 7.80 3.49
CA VAL A 251 0.22 8.80 2.48
C VAL A 251 -1.04 9.18 1.72
N LEU A 252 -1.16 10.47 1.40
CA LEU A 252 -2.19 11.02 0.56
C LEU A 252 -1.51 11.96 -0.45
N ASN A 253 -1.64 11.64 -1.73
CA ASN A 253 -1.14 12.44 -2.83
C ASN A 253 -2.30 12.85 -3.75
N THR A 254 -2.78 14.08 -3.60
CA THR A 254 -3.86 14.65 -4.40
C THR A 254 -3.99 16.16 -4.18
N ASP A 255 -4.53 16.88 -5.16
CA ASP A 255 -4.78 18.32 -5.06
C ASP A 255 -5.60 18.70 -3.81
N GLY A 256 -5.05 19.60 -3.01
CA GLY A 256 -5.71 20.08 -1.79
C GLY A 256 -5.63 19.12 -0.62
N ALA A 257 -4.72 18.14 -0.66
CA ALA A 257 -4.32 17.38 0.51
C ALA A 257 -3.89 18.31 1.65
N THR A 258 -4.24 17.92 2.87
CA THR A 258 -3.87 18.64 4.09
C THR A 258 -3.35 17.66 5.12
N GLU A 259 -2.59 18.17 6.10
CA GLU A 259 -2.18 17.36 7.26
C GLU A 259 -3.39 16.82 8.03
N GLU A 260 -4.50 17.58 8.07
CA GLU A 260 -5.75 17.13 8.70
C GLU A 260 -6.37 15.95 7.95
N SER A 261 -6.36 15.97 6.62
CA SER A 261 -6.82 14.85 5.79
C SER A 261 -5.94 13.62 5.97
N ALA A 262 -4.61 13.78 5.93
CA ALA A 262 -3.67 12.67 6.14
C ALA A 262 -3.81 12.08 7.56
N ARG A 263 -3.99 12.93 8.57
CA ARG A 263 -4.25 12.49 9.94
C ARG A 263 -5.59 11.77 10.09
N THR A 264 -6.63 12.26 9.45
CA THR A 264 -7.95 11.60 9.45
C THR A 264 -7.86 10.21 8.82
N LEU A 265 -7.09 10.09 7.74
CA LEU A 265 -6.81 8.82 7.08
C LEU A 265 -6.07 7.85 8.01
N LEU A 266 -5.00 8.31 8.68
CA LEU A 266 -4.26 7.54 9.66
C LEU A 266 -5.16 7.06 10.80
N ASP A 267 -5.89 7.97 11.45
CA ASP A 267 -6.71 7.66 12.62
C ASP A 267 -7.81 6.62 12.29
N ALA A 268 -8.35 6.68 11.08
CA ALA A 268 -9.37 5.75 10.60
C ALA A 268 -8.82 4.35 10.24
N THR A 269 -7.58 4.28 9.75
CA THR A 269 -6.99 3.01 9.26
C THR A 269 -6.13 2.30 10.31
N LEU A 270 -5.52 3.05 11.23
CA LEU A 270 -4.54 2.54 12.21
C LEU A 270 -5.02 1.31 13.01
N PRO A 271 -6.28 1.24 13.51
CA PRO A 271 -6.75 0.03 14.19
C PRO A 271 -6.70 -1.22 13.31
N SER A 272 -7.15 -1.10 12.05
CA SER A 272 -7.14 -2.21 11.09
C SER A 272 -5.73 -2.57 10.67
N VAL A 273 -4.83 -1.59 10.56
CA VAL A 273 -3.41 -1.82 10.26
C VAL A 273 -2.74 -2.65 11.35
N LEU A 274 -2.94 -2.26 12.61
CA LEU A 274 -2.40 -3.00 13.76
C LEU A 274 -2.95 -4.43 13.82
N GLU A 275 -4.27 -4.59 13.64
CA GLU A 275 -4.92 -5.90 13.67
C GLU A 275 -4.45 -6.82 12.55
N THR A 276 -4.37 -6.29 11.32
CA THR A 276 -4.01 -7.08 10.14
C THR A 276 -2.54 -7.48 10.17
N LEU A 277 -1.64 -6.54 10.51
CA LEU A 277 -0.22 -6.86 10.69
C LEU A 277 -0.01 -7.88 11.80
N ALA A 278 -0.74 -7.80 12.91
CA ALA A 278 -0.63 -8.78 13.99
C ALA A 278 -1.12 -10.19 13.60
N GLY A 279 -1.92 -10.30 12.53
CA GLY A 279 -2.45 -11.56 12.00
C GLY A 279 -1.56 -12.25 10.96
N ASN A 280 -0.52 -11.58 10.46
CA ASN A 280 0.45 -12.14 9.51
C ASN A 280 1.40 -13.15 10.17
#